data_AF-R9M9G9-F1
#
_entry.id   AF-R9M9G9-F1
#
_cell.length_a   1.000
_cell.length_b   1.000
_cell.length_c   1.000
_cell.angle_alpha   90.00
_cell.angle_beta   90.00
_cell.angle_gamma   90.00
#
_symmetry.space_group_name_H-M   'P 1'
#
loop_
_entity.id
_entity.type
_entity.pdbx_description
1 polymer ?
#
loop_
_entity_poly.entity_id
_entity_poly.type
_entity_poly.pdbx_seq_one_letter_code
_entity_poly.pdbx_strand_id
1 'polypeptide(L)'
;MNQTPIYPYPAAYARENGELEQNRESLKALADCKCAIDDAIRNNWDGMNFAKDSAKGVLKQFGPERVAFILAYTVHERNIDNRFSGHNASWAKTVPLYGMASDRESCTLESHPAKVDLFIDLVRRDLQELEQQKSASRRKPSVKHRKETVKMDKTPIYKESFEYAYNHGEEEQHRASNHANIACKKAIETAIASHYHDNRLDTQAAVQEVVKQFGYERMFYVLANTVQTQGTDGRVSQANKKWAQTIPIVFERGKRDTSYLITQTHPGLLDMFVSSARHEHLLRQPLKAADIKAEAAYILERFQAAQEPNSPNGTHYMVQVSPDFLARAGTKDTDRLMAMLPFQTLSLSGLEGRKGTFALISKDEDRFQKLILRRPSVRKKLQEQPAADTPKPPAKSKAKDQER
;
A
#
# COMPACT_ATOMS: atom_id res chain seq x y z
N MET A 1 -0.66 26.19 -31.50
CA MET A 1 -1.32 26.12 -30.18
C MET A 1 -1.65 27.54 -29.78
N ASN A 2 -2.89 27.83 -29.43
CA ASN A 2 -3.27 29.09 -28.81
C ASN A 2 -2.67 29.13 -27.40
N GLN A 3 -1.62 29.93 -27.20
CA GLN A 3 -0.82 30.02 -25.97
C GLN A 3 -1.35 31.04 -24.96
N THR A 4 -2.50 31.68 -25.21
CA THR A 4 -3.07 32.68 -24.28
C THR A 4 -3.37 32.03 -22.90
N PRO A 5 -2.70 32.40 -21.82
CA PRO A 5 -2.93 31.77 -20.52
C PRO A 5 -4.37 32.00 -20.05
N ILE A 6 -4.91 31.06 -19.26
CA ILE A 6 -6.20 31.26 -18.59
C ILE A 6 -5.98 32.30 -17.50
N TYR A 7 -6.68 33.43 -17.60
CA TYR A 7 -6.59 34.50 -16.62
C TYR A 7 -7.24 34.05 -15.29
N PRO A 8 -6.48 33.99 -14.18
CA PRO A 8 -6.89 33.25 -12.98
C PRO A 8 -7.75 34.06 -11.98
N TYR A 9 -8.12 35.30 -12.31
CA TYR A 9 -8.83 36.21 -11.41
C TYR A 9 -10.17 36.71 -11.99
N PRO A 10 -11.12 37.16 -11.15
CA PRO A 10 -12.38 37.75 -11.59
C PRO A 10 -12.19 39.05 -12.39
N ALA A 11 -13.17 39.41 -13.22
CA ALA A 11 -13.12 40.62 -14.05
C ALA A 11 -13.03 41.93 -13.23
N ALA A 12 -13.53 41.94 -11.99
CA ALA A 12 -13.38 43.07 -11.07
C ALA A 12 -11.91 43.32 -10.72
N TYR A 13 -11.16 42.25 -10.42
CA TYR A 13 -9.72 42.33 -10.16
C TYR A 13 -8.96 42.85 -11.38
N ALA A 14 -9.28 42.34 -12.58
CA ALA A 14 -8.65 42.82 -13.81
C ALA A 14 -8.90 44.32 -14.06
N ARG A 15 -10.08 44.82 -13.68
CA ARG A 15 -10.43 46.25 -13.77
C ARG A 15 -9.62 47.10 -12.80
N GLU A 16 -9.51 46.65 -11.55
CA GLU A 16 -8.78 47.35 -10.49
C GLU A 16 -7.27 47.39 -10.74
N ASN A 17 -6.72 46.36 -11.40
CA ASN A 17 -5.29 46.21 -11.64
C ASN A 17 -4.84 46.59 -13.06
N GLY A 18 -5.74 47.09 -13.92
CA GLY A 18 -5.40 47.50 -15.29
C GLY A 18 -5.10 46.33 -16.26
N GLU A 19 -5.55 45.11 -15.93
CA GLU A 19 -5.29 43.86 -16.66
C GLU A 19 -6.49 43.44 -17.54
N LEU A 20 -7.40 44.37 -17.86
CA LEU A 20 -8.65 44.08 -18.59
C LEU A 20 -8.42 43.46 -19.96
N GLU A 21 -7.38 43.88 -20.69
CA GLU A 21 -7.08 43.31 -22.00
C GLU A 21 -6.70 41.83 -21.90
N GLN A 22 -5.88 41.45 -20.91
CA GLN A 22 -5.52 40.05 -20.66
C GLN A 22 -6.74 39.21 -20.26
N ASN A 23 -7.64 39.78 -19.46
CA ASN A 23 -8.91 39.14 -19.10
C ASN A 23 -9.81 38.94 -20.33
N ARG A 24 -9.95 39.95 -21.20
CA ARG A 24 -10.73 39.88 -22.45
C ARG A 24 -10.17 38.84 -23.41
N GLU A 25 -8.85 38.84 -23.61
CA GLU A 25 -8.16 37.87 -24.47
C GLU A 25 -8.34 36.43 -23.96
N SER A 26 -8.20 36.22 -22.65
CA SER A 26 -8.46 34.91 -22.03
C SER A 26 -9.91 34.47 -22.24
N LEU A 27 -10.88 35.36 -22.06
CA LEU A 27 -12.30 35.03 -22.24
C LEU A 27 -12.64 34.71 -23.70
N LYS A 28 -12.07 35.46 -24.64
CA LYS A 28 -12.20 35.18 -26.07
C LYS A 28 -11.63 33.80 -26.40
N ALA A 29 -10.43 33.48 -25.91
CA ALA A 29 -9.82 32.17 -26.12
C ALA A 29 -10.63 31.02 -25.51
N LEU A 30 -11.30 31.25 -24.37
CA LEU A 30 -12.22 30.27 -23.76
C LEU A 30 -13.48 30.07 -24.61
N ALA A 31 -14.09 31.14 -25.11
CA ALA A 31 -15.24 31.06 -26.00
C ALA A 31 -14.90 30.34 -27.31
N ASP A 32 -13.74 30.65 -27.92
CA ASP A 32 -13.26 29.96 -29.12
C ASP A 32 -13.02 28.46 -28.85
N CYS A 33 -12.48 28.12 -27.67
CA CYS A 33 -12.28 26.74 -27.25
C CYS A 33 -13.61 26.01 -27.06
N LYS A 34 -14.61 26.66 -26.46
CA LYS A 34 -15.97 26.14 -26.29
C LYS A 34 -16.60 25.80 -27.64
N CYS A 35 -16.59 26.73 -28.59
CA CYS A 35 -17.11 26.51 -29.95
C CYS A 35 -16.41 25.33 -30.63
N ALA A 36 -15.08 25.25 -30.54
CA ALA A 36 -14.33 24.15 -31.13
C ALA A 36 -14.64 22.77 -30.51
N ILE A 37 -14.92 22.72 -29.20
CA ILE A 37 -15.35 21.48 -28.54
C ILE A 37 -16.77 21.09 -29.00
N ASP A 38 -17.70 22.03 -29.08
CA ASP A 38 -19.06 21.75 -29.57
C ASP A 38 -19.05 21.27 -31.03
N ASP A 39 -18.22 21.87 -31.88
CA ASP A 39 -18.03 21.41 -33.27
C ASP A 39 -17.38 20.02 -33.32
N ALA A 40 -16.40 19.74 -32.47
CA ALA A 40 -15.78 18.42 -32.38
C ALA A 40 -16.79 17.35 -31.94
N ILE A 41 -17.63 17.64 -30.95
CA ILE A 41 -18.69 16.74 -30.51
C ILE A 41 -19.70 16.51 -31.64
N ARG A 42 -20.13 17.57 -32.33
CA ARG A 42 -21.13 17.49 -33.40
C ARG A 42 -20.64 16.69 -34.60
N ASN A 43 -19.42 16.97 -35.06
CA ASN A 43 -18.89 16.43 -36.31
C ASN A 43 -18.37 15.00 -36.18
N ASN A 44 -18.07 14.55 -34.96
CA ASN A 44 -17.48 13.22 -34.71
C ASN A 44 -18.42 12.24 -33.98
N TRP A 45 -19.70 12.61 -33.81
CA TRP A 45 -20.67 11.74 -33.19
C TRP A 45 -21.20 10.71 -34.20
N ASP A 46 -20.95 9.42 -33.97
CA ASP A 46 -21.37 8.33 -34.86
C ASP A 46 -22.80 7.81 -34.59
N GLY A 47 -23.49 8.38 -33.59
CA GLY A 47 -24.79 7.92 -33.11
C GLY A 47 -24.74 7.29 -31.72
N MET A 48 -23.61 6.71 -31.33
CA MET A 48 -23.43 6.04 -30.03
C MET A 48 -22.17 6.46 -29.27
N ASN A 49 -21.07 6.74 -29.97
CA ASN A 49 -19.76 7.05 -29.41
C ASN A 49 -18.99 8.08 -30.26
N PHE A 50 -17.77 8.38 -29.82
CA PHE A 50 -16.79 9.17 -30.55
C PHE A 50 -15.63 8.28 -31.00
N ALA A 51 -15.07 8.56 -32.17
CA ALA A 51 -13.85 7.92 -32.63
C ALA A 51 -12.65 8.30 -31.72
N LYS A 52 -11.62 7.43 -31.69
CA LYS A 52 -10.44 7.58 -30.81
C LYS A 52 -9.69 8.91 -30.98
N ASP A 53 -9.84 9.58 -32.12
CA ASP A 53 -9.08 10.78 -32.46
C ASP A 53 -9.92 12.07 -32.44
N SER A 54 -11.18 11.98 -32.02
CA SER A 54 -12.14 13.09 -32.12
C SER A 54 -11.79 14.31 -31.26
N ALA A 55 -11.03 14.13 -30.18
CA ALA A 55 -10.58 15.23 -29.32
C ALA A 55 -9.20 15.80 -29.71
N LYS A 56 -8.42 15.10 -30.55
CA LYS A 56 -7.02 15.47 -30.86
C LYS A 56 -6.90 16.85 -31.49
N GLY A 57 -7.84 17.22 -32.37
CA GLY A 57 -7.84 18.54 -33.03
C GLY A 57 -7.93 19.68 -32.03
N VAL A 58 -8.91 19.61 -31.13
CA VAL A 58 -9.15 20.62 -30.09
C VAL A 58 -7.98 20.65 -29.10
N LEU A 59 -7.51 19.49 -28.64
CA LEU A 59 -6.36 19.39 -27.73
C LEU A 59 -5.09 19.99 -28.34
N LYS A 60 -4.85 19.80 -29.64
CA LYS A 60 -3.72 20.39 -30.36
C LYS A 60 -3.87 21.91 -30.53
N GLN A 61 -5.08 22.40 -30.73
CA GLN A 61 -5.33 23.82 -30.95
C GLN A 61 -5.30 24.62 -29.65
N PHE A 62 -6.02 24.17 -28.62
CA PHE A 62 -6.25 24.91 -27.38
C PHE A 62 -5.51 24.36 -26.16
N GLY A 63 -4.85 23.21 -26.27
CA GLY A 63 -4.09 22.63 -25.16
C GLY A 63 -4.96 21.97 -24.07
N PRO A 64 -4.34 21.14 -23.23
CA PRO A 64 -5.06 20.27 -22.28
C PRO A 64 -5.76 21.06 -21.18
N GLU A 65 -5.11 22.10 -20.66
CA GLU A 65 -5.62 22.89 -19.52
C GLU A 65 -6.90 23.65 -19.88
N ARG A 66 -6.95 24.27 -21.06
CA ARG A 66 -8.11 25.02 -21.52
C ARG A 66 -9.30 24.11 -21.86
N VAL A 67 -9.03 22.98 -22.50
CA VAL A 67 -10.07 21.99 -22.80
C VAL A 67 -10.63 21.39 -21.51
N ALA A 68 -9.77 21.01 -20.56
CA ALA A 68 -10.20 20.51 -19.26
C ALA A 68 -11.03 21.56 -18.49
N PHE A 69 -10.63 22.83 -18.54
CA PHE A 69 -11.38 23.93 -17.94
C PHE A 69 -12.80 24.04 -18.50
N ILE A 70 -12.98 24.13 -19.82
CA ILE A 70 -14.31 24.27 -20.44
C ILE A 70 -15.23 23.08 -20.13
N LEU A 71 -14.67 21.86 -20.19
CA LEU A 71 -15.42 20.65 -19.88
C LEU A 71 -15.85 20.61 -18.41
N ALA A 72 -14.93 20.91 -17.48
CA ALA A 72 -15.24 20.95 -16.05
C ALA A 72 -16.26 22.06 -15.74
N TYR A 73 -16.09 23.26 -16.30
CA TYR A 73 -17.03 24.36 -16.16
C TYR A 73 -18.43 23.97 -16.63
N THR A 74 -18.54 23.30 -17.79
CA THR A 74 -19.82 22.80 -18.30
C THR A 74 -20.46 21.79 -17.36
N VAL A 75 -19.69 20.89 -16.74
CA VAL A 75 -20.22 19.95 -15.74
C VAL A 75 -20.72 20.70 -14.52
N HIS A 76 -19.99 21.71 -14.01
CA HIS A 76 -20.46 22.51 -12.87
C HIS A 76 -21.77 23.22 -13.16
N GLU A 77 -21.93 23.82 -14.34
CA GLU A 77 -23.14 24.56 -14.71
C GLU A 77 -24.32 23.65 -15.08
N ARG A 78 -24.07 22.48 -15.68
CA ARG A 78 -25.12 21.64 -16.29
C ARG A 78 -25.37 20.31 -15.59
N ASN A 79 -24.69 20.00 -14.48
CA ASN A 79 -24.93 18.78 -13.71
C ASN A 79 -26.18 18.87 -12.81
N ILE A 80 -27.29 19.31 -13.40
CA ILE A 80 -28.62 19.27 -12.81
C ILE A 80 -29.14 17.83 -12.93
N ASP A 81 -29.78 17.31 -11.89
CA ASP A 81 -30.34 15.94 -11.83
C ASP A 81 -29.34 14.81 -12.12
N ASN A 82 -28.04 15.00 -11.84
CA ASN A 82 -26.99 13.99 -12.10
C ASN A 82 -26.90 13.56 -13.58
N ARG A 83 -27.07 14.50 -14.51
CA ARG A 83 -26.96 14.26 -15.96
C ARG A 83 -25.55 13.89 -16.43
N PHE A 84 -24.54 14.05 -15.58
CA PHE A 84 -23.18 13.57 -15.81
C PHE A 84 -22.86 12.39 -14.88
N SER A 85 -22.02 11.49 -15.36
CA SER A 85 -21.51 10.38 -14.56
C SER A 85 -20.82 10.88 -13.28
N GLY A 86 -20.94 10.10 -12.20
CA GLY A 86 -20.37 10.48 -10.90
C GLY A 86 -18.85 10.70 -10.91
N HIS A 87 -18.12 9.99 -11.78
CA HIS A 87 -16.68 10.20 -11.93
C HIS A 87 -16.34 11.50 -12.66
N ASN A 88 -17.13 11.92 -13.65
CA ASN A 88 -16.90 13.19 -14.37
C ASN A 88 -17.33 14.37 -13.50
N ALA A 89 -18.41 14.22 -12.73
CA ALA A 89 -18.80 15.18 -11.70
C ALA A 89 -17.71 15.36 -10.62
N SER A 90 -17.09 14.25 -10.18
CA SER A 90 -16.00 14.30 -9.20
C SER A 90 -14.71 14.89 -9.78
N TRP A 91 -14.37 14.53 -11.03
CA TRP A 91 -13.21 15.08 -11.74
C TRP A 91 -13.37 16.59 -11.97
N ALA A 92 -14.54 17.07 -12.38
CA ALA A 92 -14.78 18.50 -12.61
C ALA A 92 -14.50 19.34 -11.36
N LYS A 93 -14.78 18.82 -10.15
CA LYS A 93 -14.45 19.49 -8.87
C LYS A 93 -12.96 19.66 -8.61
N THR A 94 -12.10 18.91 -9.30
CA THR A 94 -10.63 19.02 -9.16
C THR A 94 -10.02 20.09 -10.06
N VAL A 95 -10.76 20.57 -11.06
CA VAL A 95 -10.27 21.56 -12.02
C VAL A 95 -10.50 22.97 -11.47
N PRO A 96 -9.46 23.82 -11.34
CA PRO A 96 -9.62 25.18 -10.83
C PRO A 96 -10.54 26.03 -11.74
N LEU A 97 -11.58 26.62 -11.16
CA LEU A 97 -12.49 27.54 -11.85
C LEU A 97 -12.10 29.02 -11.72
N TYR A 98 -10.95 29.32 -11.10
CA TYR A 98 -10.35 30.67 -11.05
C TYR A 98 -11.29 31.79 -10.57
N GLY A 99 -12.20 31.47 -9.66
CA GLY A 99 -13.18 32.42 -9.12
C GLY A 99 -14.15 32.98 -10.17
N MET A 100 -14.32 32.30 -11.32
CA MET A 100 -15.35 32.69 -12.29
C MET A 100 -16.74 32.47 -11.70
N ALA A 101 -17.60 33.47 -11.84
CA ALA A 101 -19.00 33.39 -11.43
C ALA A 101 -19.74 32.35 -12.29
N SER A 102 -20.65 31.61 -11.65
CA SER A 102 -21.66 30.79 -12.32
C SER A 102 -22.63 31.70 -13.08
N ASP A 103 -23.10 31.28 -14.27
CA ASP A 103 -23.91 32.03 -15.27
C ASP A 103 -23.21 32.44 -16.59
N ARG A 104 -21.94 32.11 -16.80
CA ARG A 104 -21.27 32.43 -18.08
C ARG A 104 -21.58 31.40 -19.16
N GLU A 105 -22.65 31.65 -19.92
CA GLU A 105 -23.03 30.89 -21.13
C GLU A 105 -21.86 30.74 -22.12
N SER A 106 -20.97 31.73 -22.19
CA SER A 106 -19.82 31.71 -23.12
C SER A 106 -18.78 30.61 -22.84
N CYS A 107 -18.82 29.95 -21.67
CA CYS A 107 -17.91 28.86 -21.30
C CYS A 107 -18.62 27.51 -21.14
N THR A 108 -19.93 27.46 -21.41
CA THR A 108 -20.77 26.26 -21.21
C THR A 108 -21.10 25.64 -22.56
N LEU A 109 -20.79 24.36 -22.76
CA LEU A 109 -21.08 23.67 -24.02
C LEU A 109 -22.58 23.58 -24.29
N GLU A 110 -22.97 23.73 -25.56
CA GLU A 110 -24.36 23.62 -26.03
C GLU A 110 -24.78 22.17 -26.28
N SER A 111 -23.81 21.30 -26.57
CA SER A 111 -24.03 19.88 -26.82
C SER A 111 -24.80 19.18 -25.70
N HIS A 112 -25.55 18.12 -26.04
CA HIS A 112 -26.34 17.36 -25.06
C HIS A 112 -25.45 16.80 -23.93
N PRO A 113 -25.85 16.87 -22.64
CA PRO A 113 -25.02 16.46 -21.50
C PRO A 113 -24.44 15.04 -21.63
N ALA A 114 -25.22 14.06 -22.09
CA ALA A 114 -24.74 12.70 -22.32
C ALA A 114 -23.60 12.61 -23.37
N LYS A 115 -23.63 13.45 -24.41
CA LYS A 115 -22.55 13.51 -25.40
C LYS A 115 -21.32 14.17 -24.81
N VAL A 116 -21.51 15.23 -24.01
CA VAL A 116 -20.42 15.89 -23.30
C VAL A 116 -19.76 14.91 -22.30
N ASP A 117 -20.54 14.12 -21.58
CA ASP A 117 -20.05 13.13 -20.61
C ASP A 117 -19.14 12.08 -21.28
N LEU A 118 -19.58 11.50 -22.40
CA LEU A 118 -18.77 10.58 -23.19
C LEU A 118 -17.53 11.26 -23.81
N PHE A 119 -17.66 12.53 -24.21
CA PHE A 119 -16.54 13.29 -24.75
C PHE A 119 -15.49 13.62 -23.67
N ILE A 120 -15.91 13.86 -22.43
CA ILE A 120 -15.01 14.02 -21.28
C ILE A 120 -14.18 12.75 -21.09
N ASP A 121 -14.79 11.57 -21.16
CA ASP A 121 -14.06 10.30 -21.02
C ASP A 121 -13.04 10.09 -22.15
N LEU A 122 -13.41 10.44 -23.38
CA LEU A 122 -12.48 10.43 -24.51
C LEU A 122 -11.29 11.37 -24.27
N VAL A 123 -11.55 12.63 -23.91
CA VAL A 123 -10.50 13.64 -23.67
C VAL A 123 -9.58 13.19 -22.53
N ARG A 124 -10.14 12.68 -21.42
CA ARG A 124 -9.36 12.22 -20.28
C ARG A 124 -8.47 11.03 -20.65
N ARG A 125 -8.96 10.12 -21.49
CA ARG A 125 -8.15 9.01 -22.05
C ARG A 125 -7.05 9.53 -22.96
N ASP A 126 -7.35 10.44 -23.88
CA ASP A 126 -6.36 11.01 -24.81
C ASP A 126 -5.26 11.77 -24.07
N LEU A 127 -5.61 12.50 -23.00
CA LEU A 127 -4.63 13.19 -22.16
C LEU A 127 -3.69 12.21 -21.45
N GLN A 128 -4.22 11.11 -20.91
CA GLN A 128 -3.43 10.03 -20.33
C GLN A 128 -2.52 9.37 -21.37
N GLU A 129 -3.04 9.07 -22.57
CA GLU A 129 -2.25 8.50 -23.66
C GLU A 129 -1.14 9.46 -24.12
N LEU A 130 -1.42 10.77 -24.22
CA LEU A 130 -0.42 11.79 -24.57
C LEU A 130 0.66 11.95 -23.49
N GLU A 131 0.31 11.83 -22.21
CA GLU A 131 1.26 11.85 -21.10
C GLU A 131 2.15 10.59 -21.11
N GLN A 132 1.55 9.42 -21.40
CA GLN A 132 2.27 8.16 -21.62
C GLN A 132 3.17 8.22 -22.86
N GLN A 133 2.71 8.85 -23.95
CA GLN A 133 3.50 9.03 -25.16
C GLN A 133 4.61 10.07 -24.99
N LYS A 134 4.41 11.14 -24.22
CA LYS A 134 5.48 12.11 -23.88
C LYS A 134 6.54 11.49 -22.97
N SER A 135 6.12 10.67 -22.01
CA SER A 135 7.04 9.89 -21.17
C SER A 135 7.76 8.79 -21.97
N ALA A 136 7.11 8.20 -22.97
CA ALA A 136 7.74 7.27 -23.93
C ALA A 136 8.64 7.96 -24.97
N SER A 137 8.29 9.15 -25.47
CA SER A 137 9.05 9.91 -26.48
C SER A 137 10.31 10.55 -25.92
N ARG A 138 10.30 10.93 -24.63
CA ARG A 138 11.53 11.26 -23.87
C ARG A 138 12.50 10.08 -23.76
N ARG A 139 12.05 8.86 -24.07
CA ARG A 139 12.89 7.65 -24.17
C ARG A 139 13.06 7.24 -25.63
N LYS A 140 13.98 7.88 -26.37
CA LYS A 140 14.43 7.34 -27.68
C LYS A 140 15.48 6.22 -27.50
N PRO A 141 15.52 5.25 -28.43
CA PRO A 141 16.07 3.93 -28.18
C PRO A 141 17.55 3.84 -28.54
N SER A 142 18.40 3.77 -27.53
CA SER A 142 19.64 3.02 -27.61
C SER A 142 19.96 2.48 -26.22
N VAL A 143 20.64 1.33 -26.20
CA VAL A 143 21.03 0.55 -25.01
C VAL A 143 19.98 -0.49 -24.59
N LYS A 144 20.36 -1.76 -24.80
CA LYS A 144 20.05 -2.96 -23.98
C LYS A 144 19.24 -2.61 -22.74
N HIS A 145 18.12 -3.28 -22.45
CA HIS A 145 17.37 -3.23 -21.18
C HIS A 145 18.22 -2.70 -20.02
N ARG A 146 18.31 -1.37 -19.92
CA ARG A 146 18.90 -0.73 -18.78
C ARG A 146 17.69 -0.62 -17.91
N LYS A 147 17.56 -1.58 -16.98
CA LYS A 147 16.83 -1.36 -15.74
C LYS A 147 17.21 0.05 -15.32
N GLU A 148 16.34 1.03 -15.56
CA GLU A 148 16.32 2.20 -14.70
C GLU A 148 16.02 1.58 -13.36
N THR A 149 17.09 1.33 -12.61
CA THR A 149 17.01 0.99 -11.21
C THR A 149 16.34 2.21 -10.62
N VAL A 150 15.01 2.14 -10.48
CA VAL A 150 14.26 3.03 -9.59
C VAL A 150 15.04 2.95 -8.29
N LYS A 151 15.82 3.98 -8.02
CA LYS A 151 16.74 4.00 -6.90
C LYS A 151 15.84 4.09 -5.69
N MET A 152 15.81 3.01 -4.91
CA MET A 152 15.03 2.95 -3.69
C MET A 152 15.29 4.21 -2.87
N ASP A 153 14.22 4.88 -2.46
CA ASP A 153 14.26 6.00 -1.54
C ASP A 153 14.81 5.48 -0.21
N LYS A 154 15.97 6.00 0.17
CA LYS A 154 16.68 5.64 1.41
C LYS A 154 16.53 6.69 2.50
N THR A 155 15.66 7.67 2.31
CA THR A 155 15.36 8.66 3.34
C THR A 155 14.92 7.91 4.59
N PRO A 156 15.53 8.12 5.76
CA PRO A 156 15.11 7.42 6.98
C PRO A 156 13.73 7.89 7.43
N ILE A 157 13.04 7.08 8.23
CA ILE A 157 11.83 7.50 8.92
C ILE A 157 12.26 8.32 10.14
N TYR A 158 11.82 9.56 10.18
CA TYR A 158 12.00 10.42 11.34
C TYR A 158 11.03 10.01 12.45
N LYS A 159 11.55 9.74 13.66
CA LYS A 159 10.83 9.09 14.77
C LYS A 159 10.37 10.05 15.86
N GLU A 160 10.65 11.34 15.71
CA GLU A 160 10.27 12.38 16.67
C GLU A 160 9.25 13.34 16.06
N SER A 161 8.60 14.12 16.93
CA SER A 161 7.61 15.14 16.53
C SER A 161 8.24 16.27 15.69
N PHE A 162 7.42 17.02 14.96
CA PHE A 162 7.89 18.22 14.26
C PHE A 162 8.35 19.29 15.25
N GLU A 163 7.70 19.43 16.40
CA GLU A 163 8.13 20.33 17.47
C GLU A 163 9.53 19.98 17.99
N TYR A 164 9.81 18.69 18.18
CA TYR A 164 11.15 18.25 18.51
C TYR A 164 12.15 18.62 17.40
N ALA A 165 11.82 18.33 16.14
CA ALA A 165 12.68 18.66 15.00
C ALA A 165 12.98 20.16 14.93
N TYR A 166 11.97 21.01 15.16
CA TYR A 166 12.12 22.46 15.19
C TYR A 166 13.05 22.94 16.32
N ASN A 167 12.86 22.40 17.52
CA ASN A 167 13.68 22.76 18.67
C ASN A 167 15.15 22.29 18.56
N HIS A 168 15.43 21.32 17.69
CA HIS A 168 16.76 20.73 17.52
C HIS A 168 17.41 21.05 16.16
N GLY A 169 16.78 21.86 15.31
CA GLY A 169 17.31 22.20 13.98
C GLY A 169 17.31 21.02 12.99
N GLU A 170 16.40 20.06 13.17
CA GLU A 170 16.27 18.84 12.37
C GLU A 170 15.05 18.89 11.42
N GLU A 171 14.49 20.08 11.15
CA GLU A 171 13.24 20.25 10.40
C GLU A 171 13.34 19.71 8.98
N GLU A 172 14.50 19.84 8.34
CA GLU A 172 14.73 19.31 7.00
C GLU A 172 14.61 17.78 6.98
N GLN A 173 15.11 17.09 8.01
CA GLN A 173 15.01 15.64 8.13
C GLN A 173 13.56 15.21 8.34
N HIS A 174 12.82 15.90 9.22
CA HIS A 174 11.40 15.66 9.43
C HIS A 174 10.60 15.89 8.14
N ARG A 175 10.81 17.02 7.45
CA ARG A 175 10.12 17.35 6.19
C ARG A 175 10.43 16.34 5.09
N ALA A 176 11.69 15.92 4.95
CA ALA A 176 12.09 14.90 3.98
C ALA A 176 11.42 13.55 4.27
N SER A 177 11.43 13.11 5.54
CA SER A 177 10.75 11.89 5.97
C SER A 177 9.24 11.97 5.70
N ASN A 178 8.58 13.08 6.04
CA ASN A 178 7.14 13.23 5.81
C ASN A 178 6.79 13.25 4.31
N HIS A 179 7.58 13.97 3.50
CA HIS A 179 7.41 13.97 2.05
C HIS A 179 7.50 12.55 1.48
N ALA A 180 8.45 11.76 1.96
CA ALA A 180 8.61 10.38 1.54
C ALA A 180 7.50 9.45 2.06
N ASN A 181 6.94 9.70 3.24
CA ASN A 181 5.74 9.00 3.73
C ASN A 181 4.53 9.27 2.83
N ILE A 182 4.30 10.53 2.43
CA ILE A 182 3.25 10.93 1.49
C ILE A 182 3.47 10.29 0.12
N ALA A 183 4.72 10.26 -0.37
CA ALA A 183 5.07 9.59 -1.62
C ALA A 183 4.81 8.09 -1.56
N CYS A 184 5.18 7.43 -0.45
CA CYS A 184 4.93 6.01 -0.22
C CYS A 184 3.42 5.71 -0.14
N LYS A 185 2.63 6.53 0.56
CA LYS A 185 1.15 6.44 0.55
C LYS A 185 0.62 6.44 -0.89
N LYS A 186 0.99 7.44 -1.69
CA LYS A 186 0.54 7.55 -3.08
C LYS A 186 0.95 6.34 -3.92
N ALA A 187 2.17 5.84 -3.72
CA ALA A 187 2.64 4.62 -4.41
C ALA A 187 1.82 3.38 -4.03
N ILE A 188 1.40 3.24 -2.76
CA ILE A 188 0.52 2.15 -2.34
C ILE A 188 -0.86 2.28 -3.00
N GLU A 189 -1.46 3.48 -2.97
CA GLU A 189 -2.76 3.73 -3.61
C GLU A 189 -2.73 3.42 -5.11
N THR A 190 -1.69 3.89 -5.81
CA THR A 190 -1.47 3.62 -7.23
C THR A 190 -1.24 2.13 -7.50
N ALA A 191 -0.37 1.47 -6.73
CA ALA A 191 -0.07 0.05 -6.94
C ALA A 191 -1.33 -0.81 -6.75
N ILE A 192 -2.12 -0.56 -5.70
CA ILE A 192 -3.38 -1.29 -5.49
C ILE A 192 -4.34 -1.03 -6.65
N ALA A 193 -4.49 0.22 -7.10
CA ALA A 193 -5.37 0.54 -8.22
C ALA A 193 -4.92 -0.09 -9.55
N SER A 194 -3.62 -0.07 -9.85
CA SER A 194 -3.06 -0.58 -11.11
C SER A 194 -3.04 -2.11 -11.18
N HIS A 195 -2.91 -2.80 -10.04
CA HIS A 195 -2.90 -4.26 -9.96
C HIS A 195 -4.25 -4.87 -9.58
N TYR A 196 -5.32 -4.07 -9.60
CA TYR A 196 -6.69 -4.51 -9.35
C TYR A 196 -7.51 -4.51 -10.64
N HIS A 197 -7.86 -5.71 -11.11
CA HIS A 197 -8.74 -5.90 -12.27
C HIS A 197 -9.53 -7.21 -12.11
N ASP A 198 -10.66 -7.34 -12.80
CA ASP A 198 -11.50 -8.55 -12.78
C ASP A 198 -11.87 -9.03 -11.37
N ASN A 199 -12.10 -8.08 -10.45
CA ASN A 199 -12.36 -8.32 -9.02
C ASN A 199 -11.25 -9.09 -8.29
N ARG A 200 -10.01 -9.00 -8.78
CA ARG A 200 -8.84 -9.63 -8.21
C ARG A 200 -7.71 -8.63 -8.08
N LEU A 201 -7.09 -8.60 -6.90
CA LEU A 201 -5.88 -7.84 -6.64
C LEU A 201 -4.67 -8.77 -6.78
N ASP A 202 -3.75 -8.47 -7.70
CA ASP A 202 -2.41 -9.06 -7.65
C ASP A 202 -1.61 -8.40 -6.54
N THR A 203 -1.82 -8.90 -5.32
CA THR A 203 -1.16 -8.36 -4.13
C THR A 203 0.36 -8.47 -4.18
N GLN A 204 0.88 -9.53 -4.81
CA GLN A 204 2.32 -9.78 -4.86
C GLN A 204 3.01 -8.77 -5.78
N ALA A 205 2.46 -8.55 -6.98
CA ALA A 205 2.98 -7.53 -7.90
C ALA A 205 2.90 -6.12 -7.28
N ALA A 206 1.76 -5.79 -6.66
CA ALA A 206 1.55 -4.49 -6.02
C ALA A 206 2.54 -4.24 -4.87
N VAL A 207 2.75 -5.23 -3.99
CA VAL A 207 3.70 -5.13 -2.86
C VAL A 207 5.13 -4.96 -3.38
N GLN A 208 5.53 -5.77 -4.36
CA GLN A 208 6.89 -5.71 -4.92
C GLN A 208 7.19 -4.35 -5.56
N GLU A 209 6.20 -3.74 -6.22
CA GLU A 209 6.35 -2.42 -6.81
C GLU A 209 6.64 -1.35 -5.75
N VAL A 210 5.88 -1.32 -4.66
CA VAL A 210 6.07 -0.34 -3.57
C VAL A 210 7.38 -0.60 -2.82
N VAL A 211 7.67 -1.86 -2.48
CA VAL A 211 8.89 -2.24 -1.74
C VAL A 211 10.14 -1.89 -2.53
N LYS A 212 10.12 -2.04 -3.86
CA LYS A 212 11.24 -1.65 -4.72
C LYS A 212 11.55 -0.15 -4.62
N GLN A 213 10.53 0.67 -4.39
CA GLN A 213 10.67 2.12 -4.30
C GLN A 213 11.00 2.60 -2.88
N PHE A 214 10.38 2.05 -1.85
CA PHE A 214 10.45 2.60 -0.48
C PHE A 214 10.96 1.62 0.59
N GLY A 215 11.14 0.35 0.24
CA GLY A 215 11.46 -0.71 1.20
C GLY A 215 10.31 -1.06 2.16
N TYR A 216 10.52 -2.11 2.95
CA TYR A 216 9.51 -2.60 3.89
C TYR A 216 9.28 -1.67 5.07
N GLU A 217 10.33 -1.05 5.60
CA GLU A 217 10.24 -0.24 6.82
C GLU A 217 9.26 0.93 6.65
N ARG A 218 9.45 1.74 5.60
CA ARG A 218 8.57 2.88 5.30
C ARG A 218 7.17 2.43 4.91
N MET A 219 7.06 1.40 4.06
CA MET A 219 5.75 0.86 3.68
C MET A 219 4.96 0.41 4.92
N PHE A 220 5.60 -0.31 5.85
CA PHE A 220 4.94 -0.74 7.09
C PHE A 220 4.57 0.41 8.00
N TYR A 221 5.39 1.45 8.11
CA TYR A 221 5.07 2.64 8.88
C TYR A 221 3.82 3.36 8.35
N VAL A 222 3.73 3.56 7.03
CA VAL A 222 2.57 4.19 6.38
C VAL A 222 1.31 3.32 6.49
N LEU A 223 1.43 2.00 6.26
CA LEU A 223 0.33 1.06 6.43
C LEU A 223 -0.17 1.03 7.87
N ALA A 224 0.73 0.98 8.85
CA ALA A 224 0.36 0.98 10.26
C ALA A 224 -0.33 2.27 10.68
N ASN A 225 0.13 3.43 10.22
CA ASN A 225 -0.54 4.70 10.47
C ASN A 225 -2.01 4.66 10.02
N THR A 226 -2.26 4.07 8.85
CA THR A 226 -3.63 3.93 8.31
C THR A 226 -4.43 2.88 9.07
N VAL A 227 -3.91 1.66 9.25
CA VAL A 227 -4.66 0.56 9.87
C VAL A 227 -5.02 0.85 11.32
N GLN A 228 -4.19 1.61 12.05
CA GLN A 228 -4.51 2.03 13.42
C GLN A 228 -5.77 2.92 13.51
N THR A 229 -6.16 3.62 12.44
CA THR A 229 -7.40 4.43 12.44
C THR A 229 -8.65 3.58 12.15
N GLN A 230 -8.49 2.32 11.74
CA GLN A 230 -9.57 1.44 11.27
C GLN A 230 -10.06 0.47 12.35
N GLY A 231 -9.91 0.81 13.64
CA GLY A 231 -10.18 -0.10 14.76
C GLY A 231 -11.57 -0.75 14.72
N THR A 232 -12.60 -0.01 14.35
CA THR A 232 -14.00 -0.48 14.26
C THR A 232 -14.41 -0.99 12.86
N ASP A 233 -13.57 -0.82 11.84
CA ASP A 233 -13.90 -1.23 10.48
C ASP A 233 -13.83 -2.76 10.35
N GLY A 234 -14.97 -3.42 10.14
CA GLY A 234 -15.05 -4.88 10.03
C GLY A 234 -14.37 -5.45 8.79
N ARG A 235 -14.03 -4.63 7.79
CA ARG A 235 -13.36 -5.07 6.55
C ARG A 235 -11.87 -5.31 6.73
N VAL A 236 -11.30 -4.84 7.84
CA VAL A 236 -9.88 -4.97 8.16
C VAL A 236 -9.74 -6.03 9.25
N SER A 237 -8.89 -7.02 8.98
CA SER A 237 -8.72 -8.17 9.85
C SER A 237 -8.15 -7.80 11.22
N GLN A 238 -8.58 -8.53 12.25
CA GLN A 238 -8.06 -8.31 13.61
C GLN A 238 -6.54 -8.58 13.69
N ALA A 239 -6.02 -9.47 12.85
CA ALA A 239 -4.59 -9.76 12.75
C ALA A 239 -3.81 -8.53 12.25
N ASN A 240 -4.28 -7.85 11.21
CA ASN A 240 -3.66 -6.62 10.70
C ASN A 240 -3.79 -5.47 11.71
N LYS A 241 -4.92 -5.34 12.40
CA LYS A 241 -5.09 -4.35 13.47
C LYS A 241 -4.08 -4.55 14.60
N LYS A 242 -3.96 -5.78 15.12
CA LYS A 242 -2.99 -6.12 16.17
C LYS A 242 -1.56 -5.84 15.74
N TRP A 243 -1.19 -6.20 14.51
CA TRP A 243 0.13 -5.90 13.95
C TRP A 243 0.38 -4.39 13.82
N ALA A 244 -0.58 -3.62 13.33
CA ALA A 244 -0.41 -2.19 13.17
C ALA A 244 -0.14 -1.49 14.52
N GLN A 245 -0.72 -1.99 15.62
CA GLN A 245 -0.45 -1.49 16.97
C GLN A 245 0.97 -1.77 17.48
N THR A 246 1.71 -2.72 16.89
CA THR A 246 3.10 -2.99 17.29
C THR A 246 4.08 -1.97 16.70
N ILE A 247 3.63 -1.11 15.78
CA ILE A 247 4.47 -0.11 15.12
C ILE A 247 4.19 1.25 15.78
N PRO A 248 5.18 1.87 16.43
CA PRO A 248 5.01 3.18 17.04
C PRO A 248 4.86 4.24 15.95
N ILE A 249 3.76 4.98 15.98
CA ILE A 249 3.49 6.12 15.10
C ILE A 249 3.65 7.39 15.91
N VAL A 250 4.36 8.36 15.35
CA VAL A 250 4.60 9.66 15.99
C VAL A 250 3.36 10.54 15.92
N PHE A 251 3.05 11.23 17.02
CA PHE A 251 1.93 12.16 17.13
C PHE A 251 2.48 13.56 17.42
N GLU A 252 1.97 14.55 16.72
CA GLU A 252 2.29 15.96 16.93
C GLU A 252 1.30 16.55 17.93
N ARG A 253 1.76 16.91 19.14
CA ARG A 253 0.89 17.41 20.23
C ARG A 253 -0.32 16.51 20.49
N GLY A 254 -0.12 15.20 20.47
CA GLY A 254 -1.18 14.21 20.63
C GLY A 254 -2.11 14.06 19.42
N LYS A 255 -1.80 14.69 18.29
CA LYS A 255 -2.56 14.56 17.03
C LYS A 255 -1.77 13.72 16.03
N ARG A 256 -2.45 12.76 15.41
CA ARG A 256 -1.91 11.93 14.33
C ARG A 256 -1.74 12.76 13.06
N ASP A 257 -0.65 12.56 12.33
CA ASP A 257 -0.51 13.11 10.99
C ASP A 257 -1.41 12.34 10.01
N THR A 258 -2.37 13.05 9.42
CA THR A 258 -3.35 12.52 8.46
C THR A 258 -2.89 12.61 7.00
N SER A 259 -1.80 13.32 6.71
CA SER A 259 -1.35 13.63 5.35
C SER A 259 -0.96 12.39 4.55
N TYR A 260 -0.47 11.34 5.23
CA TYR A 260 -0.09 10.06 4.64
C TYR A 260 -1.02 8.89 5.02
N LEU A 261 -2.27 9.18 5.40
CA LEU A 261 -3.30 8.13 5.50
C LEU A 261 -3.74 7.68 4.11
N ILE A 262 -3.83 6.37 3.90
CA ILE A 262 -4.31 5.76 2.64
C ILE A 262 -5.83 5.86 2.63
N THR A 263 -6.36 6.74 1.79
CA THR A 263 -7.79 7.11 1.74
C THR A 263 -8.43 6.81 0.39
N GLN A 264 -7.63 6.61 -0.66
CA GLN A 264 -8.10 6.34 -2.02
C GLN A 264 -8.13 4.84 -2.35
N THR A 265 -8.29 3.99 -1.34
CA THR A 265 -8.33 2.54 -1.49
C THR A 265 -9.45 1.96 -0.64
N HIS A 266 -10.20 0.99 -1.18
CA HIS A 266 -11.22 0.28 -0.42
C HIS A 266 -10.57 -0.50 0.74
N PRO A 267 -11.08 -0.42 1.99
CA PRO A 267 -10.44 -1.06 3.15
C PRO A 267 -10.22 -2.57 3.03
N GLY A 268 -11.08 -3.29 2.31
CA GLY A 268 -10.87 -4.71 2.02
C GLY A 268 -9.65 -4.98 1.12
N LEU A 269 -9.40 -4.12 0.13
CA LEU A 269 -8.20 -4.24 -0.72
C LEU A 269 -6.93 -3.86 0.05
N LEU A 270 -7.03 -2.84 0.92
CA LEU A 270 -5.95 -2.48 1.83
C LEU A 270 -5.63 -3.65 2.78
N ASP A 271 -6.63 -4.34 3.34
CA ASP A 271 -6.42 -5.49 4.21
C ASP A 271 -5.71 -6.64 3.49
N MET A 272 -6.09 -6.93 2.24
CA MET A 272 -5.40 -7.91 1.39
C MET A 272 -3.95 -7.51 1.13
N PHE A 273 -3.71 -6.24 0.78
CA PHE A 273 -2.37 -5.69 0.55
C PHE A 273 -1.49 -5.78 1.80
N VAL A 274 -2.00 -5.37 2.96
CA VAL A 274 -1.27 -5.44 4.25
C VAL A 274 -0.91 -6.89 4.59
N SER A 275 -1.86 -7.81 4.42
CA SER A 275 -1.63 -9.24 4.67
C SER A 275 -0.52 -9.80 3.78
N SER A 276 -0.58 -9.49 2.48
CA SER A 276 0.44 -9.91 1.51
C SER A 276 1.80 -9.27 1.80
N ALA A 277 1.85 -7.97 2.11
CA ALA A 277 3.07 -7.26 2.45
C ALA A 277 3.77 -7.86 3.68
N ARG A 278 3.01 -8.19 4.72
CA ARG A 278 3.52 -8.84 5.94
C ARG A 278 4.04 -10.24 5.65
N HIS A 279 3.29 -11.03 4.89
CA HIS A 279 3.66 -12.38 4.52
C HIS A 279 4.94 -12.40 3.66
N GLU A 280 5.00 -11.59 2.60
CA GLU A 280 6.19 -11.45 1.76
C GLU A 280 7.44 -10.97 2.53
N HIS A 281 7.25 -10.11 3.53
CA HIS A 281 8.35 -9.69 4.39
C HIS A 281 8.82 -10.84 5.28
N LEU A 282 7.89 -11.59 5.88
CA LEU A 282 8.19 -12.77 6.71
C LEU A 282 9.02 -13.79 5.92
N LEU A 283 8.66 -14.06 4.67
CA LEU A 283 9.39 -14.98 3.81
C LEU A 283 10.84 -14.56 3.52
N ARG A 284 11.16 -13.27 3.65
CA ARG A 284 12.54 -12.74 3.52
C ARG A 284 13.32 -12.82 4.83
N GLN A 285 12.65 -13.01 5.96
CA GLN A 285 13.31 -13.10 7.27
C GLN A 285 13.87 -14.50 7.49
N PRO A 286 15.10 -14.62 8.03
CA PRO A 286 15.65 -15.91 8.40
C PRO A 286 14.79 -16.59 9.47
N LEU A 287 14.77 -17.92 9.49
CA LEU A 287 14.10 -18.67 10.56
C LEU A 287 14.80 -18.45 11.89
N LYS A 288 14.00 -18.18 12.93
CA LYS A 288 14.46 -18.18 14.31
C LYS A 288 14.27 -19.56 14.91
N ALA A 289 15.05 -19.88 15.96
CA ALA A 289 14.88 -21.13 16.68
C ALA A 289 13.45 -21.32 17.24
N ALA A 290 12.77 -20.22 17.60
CA ALA A 290 11.38 -20.24 18.01
C ALA A 290 10.41 -20.64 16.88
N ASP A 291 10.69 -20.22 15.63
CA ASP A 291 9.88 -20.57 14.46
C ASP A 291 9.97 -22.08 14.19
N ILE A 292 11.19 -22.64 14.22
CA ILE A 292 11.43 -24.08 14.06
C ILE A 292 10.73 -24.89 15.15
N LYS A 293 10.83 -24.41 16.40
CA LYS A 293 10.16 -25.05 17.53
C LYS A 293 8.63 -25.01 17.38
N ALA A 294 8.07 -23.89 16.90
CA ALA A 294 6.64 -23.75 16.70
C ALA A 294 6.14 -24.70 15.60
N GLU A 295 6.88 -24.83 14.50
CA GLU A 295 6.57 -25.78 13.43
C GLU A 295 6.63 -27.23 13.93
N ALA A 296 7.68 -27.57 14.69
CA ALA A 296 7.82 -28.91 15.28
C ALA A 296 6.67 -29.23 16.25
N ALA A 297 6.28 -28.27 17.08
CA ALA A 297 5.15 -28.41 17.99
C ALA A 297 3.83 -28.58 17.23
N TYR A 298 3.60 -27.80 16.19
CA TYR A 298 2.44 -27.93 15.30
C TYR A 298 2.36 -29.34 14.68
N ILE A 299 3.47 -29.82 14.11
CA ILE A 299 3.53 -31.15 13.50
C ILE A 299 3.22 -32.24 14.53
N LEU A 300 3.84 -32.16 15.72
CA LEU A 300 3.62 -33.11 16.80
C LEU A 300 2.15 -33.13 17.27
N GLU A 301 1.57 -31.96 17.50
CA GLU A 301 0.17 -31.83 17.93
C GLU A 301 -0.78 -32.41 16.87
N ARG A 302 -0.52 -32.14 15.59
CA ARG A 302 -1.31 -32.68 14.47
C ARG A 302 -1.18 -34.19 14.34
N PHE A 303 0.02 -34.74 14.56
CA PHE A 303 0.17 -36.18 14.64
C PHE A 303 -0.66 -36.73 15.78
N GLN A 304 -0.58 -36.17 17.00
CA GLN A 304 -1.33 -36.66 18.16
C GLN A 304 -2.85 -36.56 17.99
N ALA A 305 -3.33 -35.50 17.34
CA ALA A 305 -4.74 -35.27 17.10
C ALA A 305 -5.37 -36.20 16.05
N ALA A 306 -4.57 -36.84 15.20
CA ALA A 306 -5.08 -37.76 14.18
C ALA A 306 -5.70 -39.00 14.84
N GLN A 307 -6.93 -39.36 14.47
CA GLN A 307 -7.58 -40.56 15.00
C GLN A 307 -7.06 -41.84 14.31
N GLU A 308 -6.88 -41.76 12.99
CA GLU A 308 -6.45 -42.88 12.14
C GLU A 308 -5.38 -42.44 11.13
N PRO A 309 -4.60 -43.37 10.55
CA PRO A 309 -3.65 -43.07 9.49
C PRO A 309 -4.33 -42.39 8.30
N ASN A 310 -3.93 -41.16 8.00
CA ASN A 310 -4.55 -40.29 6.99
C ASN A 310 -3.80 -40.26 5.65
N SER A 311 -2.75 -41.08 5.48
CA SER A 311 -2.10 -41.34 4.18
C SER A 311 -3.05 -41.96 3.15
N PRO A 312 -2.84 -41.72 1.83
CA PRO A 312 -3.71 -42.30 0.79
C PRO A 312 -3.82 -43.83 0.87
N ASN A 313 -2.76 -44.49 1.33
CA ASN A 313 -2.68 -45.95 1.47
C ASN A 313 -3.03 -46.43 2.89
N GLY A 314 -3.36 -45.53 3.82
CA GLY A 314 -3.68 -45.88 5.21
C GLY A 314 -2.52 -46.43 6.04
N THR A 315 -1.28 -46.27 5.59
CA THR A 315 -0.08 -46.85 6.23
C THR A 315 0.69 -45.88 7.11
N HIS A 316 0.50 -44.57 6.92
CA HIS A 316 1.20 -43.51 7.65
C HIS A 316 0.22 -42.47 8.17
N TYR A 317 0.61 -41.83 9.27
CA TYR A 317 0.11 -40.51 9.61
C TYR A 317 0.91 -39.45 8.85
N MET A 318 0.22 -38.46 8.32
CA MET A 318 0.77 -37.34 7.58
C MET A 318 0.36 -36.02 8.21
N VAL A 319 1.29 -35.07 8.20
CA VAL A 319 1.03 -33.66 8.50
C VAL A 319 1.73 -32.81 7.45
N GLN A 320 1.03 -31.85 6.88
CA GLN A 320 1.64 -30.91 5.95
C GLN A 320 2.59 -29.99 6.71
N VAL A 321 3.85 -29.94 6.27
CA VAL A 321 4.81 -28.95 6.78
C VAL A 321 4.43 -27.59 6.22
N SER A 322 4.47 -26.56 7.05
CA SER A 322 4.13 -25.19 6.69
C SER A 322 4.86 -24.75 5.42
N PRO A 323 4.14 -24.31 4.37
CA PRO A 323 4.75 -23.77 3.17
C PRO A 323 5.68 -22.59 3.46
N ASP A 324 5.30 -21.72 4.41
CA ASP A 324 6.09 -20.57 4.84
C ASP A 324 7.39 -20.98 5.53
N PHE A 325 7.34 -22.07 6.31
CA PHE A 325 8.53 -22.66 6.92
C PHE A 325 9.47 -23.16 5.82
N LEU A 326 8.97 -23.97 4.89
CA LEU A 326 9.76 -24.55 3.80
C LEU A 326 10.36 -23.48 2.87
N ALA A 327 9.62 -22.41 2.59
CA ALA A 327 10.08 -21.29 1.77
C ALA A 327 11.25 -20.52 2.42
N ARG A 328 11.39 -20.58 3.74
CA ARG A 328 12.45 -19.91 4.52
C ARG A 328 13.56 -20.86 4.98
N ALA A 329 13.29 -22.16 5.06
CA ALA A 329 14.18 -23.15 5.66
C ALA A 329 15.36 -23.50 4.76
N GLY A 330 16.56 -23.44 5.32
CA GLY A 330 17.73 -24.12 4.77
C GLY A 330 17.83 -25.56 5.28
N THR A 331 18.77 -26.32 4.72
CA THR A 331 19.03 -27.72 5.13
C THR A 331 19.23 -27.88 6.64
N LYS A 332 20.03 -27.00 7.26
CA LYS A 332 20.28 -26.99 8.71
C LYS A 332 19.03 -26.76 9.55
N ASP A 333 18.06 -25.99 9.05
CA ASP A 333 16.83 -25.71 9.78
C ASP A 333 15.86 -26.89 9.68
N THR A 334 15.82 -27.56 8.52
CA THR A 334 15.12 -28.83 8.34
C THR A 334 15.70 -29.94 9.21
N ASP A 335 17.04 -30.06 9.30
CA ASP A 335 17.69 -31.02 10.19
C ASP A 335 17.33 -30.76 11.66
N ARG A 336 17.26 -29.49 12.05
CA ARG A 336 16.83 -29.09 13.40
C ARG A 336 15.37 -29.41 13.65
N LEU A 337 14.49 -29.19 12.67
CA LEU A 337 13.08 -29.57 12.75
C LEU A 337 12.94 -31.08 12.98
N MET A 338 13.62 -31.89 12.16
CA MET A 338 13.62 -33.35 12.27
C MET A 338 14.16 -33.81 13.64
N ALA A 339 15.24 -33.20 14.12
CA ALA A 339 15.83 -33.53 15.42
C ALA A 339 14.95 -33.16 16.63
N MET A 340 13.96 -32.25 16.47
CA MET A 340 13.01 -31.92 17.53
C MET A 340 11.85 -32.92 17.62
N LEU A 341 11.58 -33.66 16.55
CA LEU A 341 10.49 -34.62 16.45
C LEU A 341 10.98 -36.02 16.89
N PRO A 342 10.35 -36.63 17.91
CA PRO A 342 10.86 -37.84 18.57
C PRO A 342 10.47 -39.14 17.83
N PHE A 343 10.55 -39.16 16.50
CA PHE A 343 10.04 -40.26 15.69
C PHE A 343 11.15 -40.90 14.85
N GLN A 344 11.31 -42.22 14.97
CA GLN A 344 12.29 -43.03 14.25
C GLN A 344 11.91 -43.22 12.79
N THR A 345 10.62 -43.34 12.47
CA THR A 345 10.14 -43.55 11.09
C THR A 345 9.85 -42.25 10.35
N LEU A 346 10.22 -41.10 10.95
CA LEU A 346 9.96 -39.79 10.41
C LEU A 346 10.62 -39.59 9.04
N SER A 347 9.83 -39.19 8.07
CA SER A 347 10.32 -38.76 6.76
C SER A 347 9.59 -37.51 6.28
N LEU A 348 10.27 -36.69 5.48
CA LEU A 348 9.68 -35.55 4.77
C LEU A 348 9.64 -35.88 3.28
N SER A 349 8.45 -35.92 2.68
CA SER A 349 8.31 -36.22 1.26
C SER A 349 7.15 -35.48 0.61
N GLY A 350 7.24 -35.29 -0.71
CA GLY A 350 6.09 -34.92 -1.52
C GLY A 350 5.22 -36.14 -1.78
N LEU A 351 3.93 -35.91 -2.07
CA LEU A 351 2.99 -36.97 -2.39
C LEU A 351 2.40 -36.74 -3.78
N GLU A 352 2.30 -37.82 -4.56
CA GLU A 352 1.67 -37.76 -5.87
C GLU A 352 0.20 -37.31 -5.74
N GLY A 353 -0.22 -36.35 -6.56
CA GLY A 353 -1.55 -35.76 -6.49
C GLY A 353 -1.80 -34.78 -5.34
N ARG A 354 -0.83 -34.52 -4.45
CA ARG A 354 -0.95 -33.50 -3.39
C ARG A 354 0.18 -32.48 -3.44
N LYS A 355 -0.17 -31.19 -3.38
CA LYS A 355 0.81 -30.10 -3.37
C LYS A 355 1.40 -29.94 -1.96
N GLY A 356 2.73 -29.87 -1.88
CA GLY A 356 3.48 -29.58 -0.66
C GLY A 356 4.32 -30.74 -0.17
N THR A 357 5.05 -30.50 0.93
CA THR A 357 5.86 -31.50 1.63
C THR A 357 5.15 -31.91 2.91
N PHE A 358 5.14 -33.20 3.17
CA PHE A 358 4.46 -33.81 4.30
C PHE A 358 5.46 -34.51 5.20
N ALA A 359 5.31 -34.33 6.51
CA ALA A 359 5.93 -35.17 7.51
C ALA A 359 5.12 -36.45 7.65
N LEU A 360 5.79 -37.60 7.60
CA LEU A 360 5.19 -38.93 7.64
C LEU A 360 5.80 -39.74 8.76
N ILE A 361 4.95 -40.45 9.50
CA ILE A 361 5.34 -41.49 10.47
C ILE A 361 4.50 -42.73 10.26
N SER A 362 5.06 -43.91 10.49
CA SER A 362 4.37 -45.19 10.38
C SER A 362 3.12 -45.23 11.26
N LYS A 363 2.09 -45.94 10.82
CA LYS A 363 0.90 -46.20 11.63
C LYS A 363 1.19 -46.92 12.95
N ASP A 364 2.30 -47.68 12.98
CA ASP A 364 2.71 -48.51 14.12
C ASP A 364 3.62 -47.75 15.11
N GLU A 365 4.01 -46.51 14.80
CA GLU A 365 4.86 -45.69 15.67
C GLU A 365 4.05 -44.95 16.75
N ASP A 366 4.58 -44.87 17.98
CA ASP A 366 3.95 -44.14 19.07
C ASP A 366 4.00 -42.62 18.84
N ARG A 367 2.80 -42.02 18.67
CA ARG A 367 2.59 -40.60 18.38
C ARG A 367 2.55 -39.72 19.63
N PHE A 368 2.35 -40.29 20.81
CA PHE A 368 2.11 -39.54 22.04
C PHE A 368 3.41 -39.16 22.78
N GLN A 369 4.51 -39.10 22.04
CA GLN A 369 5.81 -38.67 22.53
C GLN A 369 5.88 -37.15 22.72
N LYS A 370 6.86 -36.70 23.51
CA LYS A 370 7.09 -35.27 23.80
C LYS A 370 8.15 -34.68 22.88
N LEU A 371 7.98 -33.41 22.54
CA LEU A 371 8.93 -32.66 21.73
C LEU A 371 10.33 -32.67 22.36
N ILE A 372 11.35 -32.94 21.55
CA ILE A 372 12.74 -32.93 22.01
C ILE A 372 13.23 -31.49 22.08
N LEU A 373 13.37 -30.98 23.30
CA LEU A 373 13.98 -29.68 23.55
C LEU A 373 15.46 -29.89 23.90
N ARG A 374 16.37 -29.25 23.15
CA ARG A 374 17.78 -29.20 23.55
C ARG A 374 17.89 -28.60 24.95
N ARG A 375 18.55 -29.32 25.86
CA ARG A 375 18.86 -28.79 27.19
C ARG A 375 19.74 -27.53 27.03
N PRO A 376 19.47 -26.43 27.75
CA PRO A 376 20.34 -25.27 27.75
C PRO A 376 21.76 -25.72 28.11
N SER A 377 22.75 -25.28 27.35
CA SER A 377 24.16 -25.53 27.69
C SER A 377 24.41 -25.03 29.12
N VAL A 378 25.08 -25.85 29.94
CA VAL A 378 25.43 -25.54 31.33
C VAL A 378 26.11 -24.16 31.45
N ARG A 379 26.86 -23.75 30.42
CA ARG A 379 27.49 -22.42 30.31
C ARG A 379 26.49 -21.25 30.33
N LYS A 380 25.32 -21.41 29.71
CA LYS A 380 24.29 -20.37 29.68
C LYS A 380 23.56 -20.26 31.03
N LYS A 381 23.36 -21.40 31.71
CA LYS A 381 22.86 -21.43 33.09
C LYS A 381 23.85 -20.82 34.11
N LEU A 382 25.15 -20.91 33.84
CA LEU A 382 26.20 -20.28 34.67
C LEU A 382 26.29 -18.75 34.44
N GLN A 383 25.93 -18.25 33.25
CA GLN A 383 25.91 -16.80 32.97
C GLN A 383 24.61 -16.11 33.40
N GLU A 384 23.50 -16.84 33.47
CA GLU A 384 22.19 -16.31 33.90
C GLU A 384 21.94 -16.46 35.41
N GLN A 385 22.92 -16.87 36.22
CA GLN A 385 22.79 -16.72 37.68
C GLN A 385 22.78 -15.22 38.03
N PRO A 386 21.71 -14.69 38.63
CA PRO A 386 21.78 -13.40 39.28
C PRO A 386 22.84 -13.51 40.38
N ALA A 387 23.70 -12.49 40.53
CA ALA A 387 24.49 -12.33 41.73
C ALA A 387 23.54 -12.46 42.93
N ALA A 388 23.69 -13.55 43.67
CA ALA A 388 22.91 -13.79 44.87
C ALA A 388 23.41 -12.84 45.96
N ASP A 389 22.92 -11.60 45.94
CA ASP A 389 22.82 -10.78 47.14
C ASP A 389 21.80 -11.46 48.07
N THR A 390 22.29 -12.46 48.79
CA THR A 390 21.64 -12.98 49.98
C THR A 390 22.47 -12.51 51.18
N PRO A 391 21.91 -11.70 52.10
CA PRO A 391 22.62 -11.33 53.31
C PRO A 391 22.89 -12.57 54.14
N LYS A 392 24.14 -12.74 54.57
CA LYS A 392 24.57 -13.75 55.56
C LYS A 392 23.65 -13.69 56.80
N PRO A 393 23.14 -14.82 57.32
CA PRO A 393 22.38 -14.82 58.56
C PRO A 393 23.29 -14.42 59.74
N PRO A 394 22.78 -13.65 60.73
CA PRO A 394 23.60 -13.17 61.84
C PRO A 394 23.98 -14.33 62.76
N ALA A 395 25.24 -14.33 63.20
CA ALA A 395 25.78 -15.28 64.16
C ALA A 395 25.04 -15.15 65.51
N LYS A 396 24.62 -16.29 66.06
CA LYS A 396 24.00 -16.40 67.40
C LYS A 396 24.97 -15.89 68.47
N SER A 397 24.63 -14.78 69.13
CA SER A 397 25.23 -14.40 70.41
C SER A 397 24.61 -15.25 71.53
N LYS A 398 25.49 -15.77 72.40
CA LYS A 398 25.16 -16.62 73.54
C LYS A 398 24.33 -15.85 74.59
N ALA A 399 23.19 -16.40 74.98
CA ALA A 399 22.51 -16.03 76.21
C ALA A 399 23.36 -16.52 77.40
N LYS A 400 23.67 -15.61 78.31
CA LYS A 400 24.19 -15.89 79.65
C LYS A 400 22.97 -16.17 80.52
N ASP A 401 22.78 -17.42 80.92
CA ASP A 401 21.88 -17.76 82.01
C ASP A 401 22.55 -17.37 83.33
N GLN A 402 21.81 -16.66 84.18
CA GLN A 402 22.12 -16.54 85.59
C GLN A 402 20.79 -16.47 86.35
N GLU A 403 20.40 -17.57 87.01
CA GLU A 403 19.54 -17.50 88.18
C GLU A 403 19.89 -18.61 89.17
N ARG A 404 20.15 -18.15 90.41
CA ARG A 404 20.43 -18.84 91.69
C ARG A 404 21.81 -19.42 91.94
#